data_AF-A0A3C1ZAA3-F1
#
_entry.id   AF-A0A3C1ZAA3-F1
#
_cell.length_a   1.000
_cell.length_b   1.000
_cell.length_c   1.000
_cell.angle_alpha   90.00
_cell.angle_beta   90.00
_cell.angle_gamma   90.00
#
_symmetry.space_group_name_H-M   'P 1'
#
loop_
_entity.id
_entity.type
_entity.pdbx_description
1 polymer ?
#
loop_
_entity_poly.entity_id
_entity_poly.type
_entity_poly.pdbx_seq_one_letter_code
_entity_poly.pdbx_strand_id
1 'polypeptide(L)'
;MECLRDHFEETPLAMDDDPGAGLYDSPFRPQPLRYEDQGTRMFNERPVATPHTAFTWVCQLRGFMPREVGGVIWWGNDDSGMVAYTPVYCCARRVPRCYDTPGADAFHFSDENAYWVCNWVSNMVYPRYSLLYPELQQVRDSLQSSYFARQEQVERRALELLAGDRDSAVSYLDGYSHEVGEQMVARWRQMAYHMIVKYNDGVVREEEYGRYRRNSSGFRPVLTRPGMSPKARRRIHQATGHRFEVP
;
A
#
# COMPACT_ATOMS: atom_id res chain seq x y z
N MET A 1 -0.02 -13.21 -3.59
CA MET A 1 0.39 -12.21 -2.57
C MET A 1 -0.75 -11.89 -1.62
N GLU A 2 -2.01 -12.17 -1.97
CA GLU A 2 -3.19 -11.88 -1.14
C GLU A 2 -3.10 -12.37 0.31
N CYS A 3 -2.56 -13.55 0.59
CA CYS A 3 -2.42 -14.04 1.98
C CYS A 3 -1.56 -13.13 2.87
N LEU A 4 -0.64 -12.34 2.29
CA LEU A 4 0.17 -11.37 3.06
C LEU A 4 -0.61 -10.10 3.41
N ARG A 5 -1.78 -9.88 2.80
CA ARG A 5 -2.60 -8.66 2.93
C ARG A 5 -3.74 -8.80 3.92
N ASP A 6 -3.87 -9.98 4.51
CA ASP A 6 -5.04 -10.42 5.26
C ASP A 6 -5.07 -9.84 6.68
N HIS A 7 -6.28 -9.48 7.13
CA HIS A 7 -6.61 -9.06 8.49
C HIS A 7 -7.71 -9.92 9.12
N PHE A 8 -7.78 -11.18 8.70
CA PHE A 8 -8.75 -12.19 9.11
C PHE A 8 -10.20 -11.88 8.71
N GLU A 9 -10.40 -11.08 7.67
CA GLU A 9 -11.72 -10.73 7.16
C GLU A 9 -12.58 -11.99 6.96
N GLU A 10 -13.89 -11.88 7.25
CA GLU A 10 -14.85 -13.00 7.14
C GLU A 10 -14.61 -14.17 8.13
N THR A 11 -13.76 -13.98 9.15
CA THR A 11 -13.55 -14.98 10.22
C THR A 11 -13.93 -14.43 11.61
N PRO A 12 -14.06 -15.30 12.64
CA PRO A 12 -14.25 -14.85 14.02
C PRO A 12 -13.11 -14.01 14.61
N LEU A 13 -11.95 -13.94 13.93
CA LEU A 13 -10.78 -13.17 14.36
C LEU A 13 -10.75 -11.76 13.75
N ALA A 14 -11.70 -11.45 12.86
CA ALA A 14 -11.78 -10.16 12.19
C ALA A 14 -12.01 -9.02 13.20
N MET A 15 -11.27 -7.93 13.02
CA MET A 15 -11.38 -6.72 13.84
C MET A 15 -12.02 -5.55 13.07
N ASP A 16 -12.78 -5.82 12.01
CA ASP A 16 -13.38 -4.80 11.15
C ASP A 16 -14.84 -4.48 11.52
N ASP A 17 -15.40 -5.17 12.53
CA ASP A 17 -16.79 -4.98 12.98
C ASP A 17 -16.98 -4.75 14.50
N ASP A 18 -15.94 -4.31 15.22
CA ASP A 18 -16.06 -3.82 16.60
C ASP A 18 -15.70 -2.32 16.75
N PRO A 19 -16.03 -1.65 17.88
CA PRO A 19 -15.79 -0.22 18.10
C PRO A 19 -14.36 0.26 17.84
N GLY A 20 -13.36 -0.61 18.00
CA GLY A 20 -11.95 -0.32 17.73
C GLY A 20 -11.66 -0.02 16.26
N ALA A 21 -12.54 -0.39 15.32
CA ALA A 21 -12.40 -0.03 13.90
C ALA A 21 -12.59 1.48 13.65
N GLY A 22 -13.08 2.24 14.65
CA GLY A 22 -13.13 3.69 14.63
C GLY A 22 -14.14 4.27 13.63
N LEU A 23 -13.90 5.51 13.19
CA LEU A 23 -14.80 6.26 12.30
C LEU A 23 -14.76 5.82 10.83
N TYR A 24 -13.73 5.07 10.45
CA TYR A 24 -13.38 4.73 9.07
C TYR A 24 -13.04 3.25 8.90
N ASP A 25 -13.65 2.37 9.70
CA ASP A 25 -13.62 0.91 9.55
C ASP A 25 -12.19 0.33 9.37
N SER A 26 -11.25 0.81 10.19
CA SER A 26 -9.87 0.35 10.14
C SER A 26 -9.74 -1.09 10.65
N PRO A 27 -9.09 -2.00 9.89
CA PRO A 27 -8.83 -3.36 10.37
C PRO A 27 -7.68 -3.39 11.40
N PHE A 28 -6.99 -2.26 11.60
CA PHE A 28 -5.84 -2.17 12.50
C PHE A 28 -6.23 -1.80 13.92
N ARG A 29 -5.40 -2.23 14.87
CA ARG A 29 -5.46 -1.80 16.27
C ARG A 29 -4.15 -1.11 16.67
N PRO A 30 -4.21 0.05 17.34
CA PRO A 30 -3.03 0.65 17.93
C PRO A 30 -2.35 -0.32 18.90
N GLN A 31 -1.01 -0.35 18.88
CA GLN A 31 -0.25 -1.10 19.88
C GLN A 31 -0.24 -0.37 21.23
N PRO A 32 -0.10 -1.10 22.36
CA PRO A 32 0.08 -2.55 22.48
C PRO A 32 -1.22 -3.34 22.21
N LEU A 33 -1.10 -4.53 21.59
CA LEU A 33 -2.24 -5.43 21.33
C LEU A 33 -2.72 -6.19 22.58
N ARG A 34 -2.19 -5.88 23.76
CA ARG A 34 -2.63 -6.39 25.04
C ARG A 34 -2.83 -5.20 25.97
N TYR A 35 -3.95 -5.17 26.67
CA TYR A 35 -4.31 -4.09 27.58
C TYR A 35 -5.09 -4.63 28.77
N GLU A 36 -5.24 -3.83 29.82
CA GLU A 36 -6.06 -4.17 30.98
C GLU A 36 -7.32 -3.31 31.00
N ASP A 37 -8.45 -3.93 31.27
CA ASP A 37 -9.72 -3.26 31.52
C ASP A 37 -10.35 -3.83 32.79
N GLN A 38 -10.58 -2.96 33.79
CA GLN A 38 -11.14 -3.32 35.10
C GLN A 38 -10.45 -4.53 35.77
N GLY A 39 -9.12 -4.63 35.66
CA GLY A 39 -8.34 -5.74 36.22
C GLY A 39 -8.35 -7.02 35.39
N THR A 40 -9.04 -7.05 34.25
CA THR A 40 -9.05 -8.16 33.31
C THR A 40 -8.09 -7.89 32.16
N ARG A 41 -7.25 -8.87 31.82
CA ARG A 41 -6.32 -8.78 30.68
C ARG A 41 -7.05 -9.09 29.37
N MET A 42 -7.05 -8.13 28.47
CA MET A 42 -7.64 -8.20 27.14
C MET A 42 -6.54 -8.28 26.06
N PHE A 43 -6.92 -8.70 24.85
CA PHE A 43 -6.03 -8.67 23.69
C PHE A 43 -6.80 -8.37 22.40
N ASN A 44 -6.07 -7.90 21.40
CA ASN A 44 -6.48 -7.78 20.02
C ASN A 44 -5.69 -8.78 19.17
N GLU A 45 -6.30 -9.32 18.13
CA GLU A 45 -5.60 -10.20 17.20
C GLU A 45 -4.48 -9.46 16.46
N ARG A 46 -3.42 -10.19 16.10
CA ARG A 46 -2.32 -9.64 15.30
C ARG A 46 -2.50 -10.06 13.84
N PRO A 47 -3.00 -9.19 12.96
CA PRO A 47 -3.17 -9.51 11.54
C PRO A 47 -1.83 -9.76 10.83
N VAL A 48 -1.89 -10.38 9.65
CA VAL A 48 -0.72 -10.64 8.81
C VAL A 48 -0.18 -9.32 8.27
N ALA A 49 -1.05 -8.53 7.64
CA ALA A 49 -0.76 -7.15 7.27
C ALA A 49 -0.76 -6.26 8.51
N THR A 50 0.26 -5.42 8.65
CA THR A 50 0.44 -4.60 9.86
C THR A 50 1.28 -3.34 9.60
N PRO A 51 0.98 -2.21 10.30
CA PRO A 51 1.73 -0.96 10.18
C PRO A 51 3.19 -1.03 10.62
N HIS A 52 3.63 -2.15 11.19
CA HIS A 52 4.98 -2.34 11.73
C HIS A 52 5.87 -3.17 10.79
N THR A 53 5.38 -3.49 9.59
CA THR A 53 6.15 -4.20 8.58
C THR A 53 7.21 -3.26 8.03
N ALA A 54 8.49 -3.57 8.22
CA ALA A 54 9.55 -2.78 7.60
C ALA A 54 9.62 -3.05 6.09
N PHE A 55 9.53 -4.33 5.72
CA PHE A 55 9.52 -4.83 4.36
C PHE A 55 8.92 -6.24 4.32
N THR A 56 8.49 -6.65 3.14
CA THR A 56 7.83 -7.94 2.88
C THR A 56 8.26 -8.44 1.50
N TRP A 57 8.36 -9.76 1.34
CA TRP A 57 8.76 -10.32 0.06
C TRP A 57 8.20 -11.71 -0.21
N VAL A 58 8.12 -12.06 -1.50
CA VAL A 58 7.81 -13.40 -1.98
C VAL A 58 8.92 -13.88 -2.90
N CYS A 59 9.56 -15.00 -2.56
CA CYS A 59 10.57 -15.62 -3.39
C CYS A 59 9.93 -16.55 -4.43
N GLN A 60 10.14 -16.26 -5.71
CA GLN A 60 9.78 -17.12 -6.83
C GLN A 60 11.05 -17.78 -7.37
N LEU A 61 11.24 -19.07 -7.07
CA LEU A 61 12.42 -19.83 -7.45
C LEU A 61 12.05 -20.89 -8.50
N ARG A 62 12.36 -20.61 -9.78
CA ARG A 62 12.01 -21.46 -10.91
C ARG A 62 13.23 -22.25 -11.38
N GLY A 63 13.39 -23.46 -10.84
CA GLY A 63 14.51 -24.36 -11.18
C GLY A 63 14.49 -24.87 -12.63
N PHE A 64 13.38 -24.72 -13.35
CA PHE A 64 13.25 -25.06 -14.77
C PHE A 64 13.75 -23.94 -15.72
N MET A 65 14.15 -22.79 -15.17
CA MET A 65 14.74 -21.69 -15.94
C MET A 65 16.25 -21.57 -15.62
N PRO A 66 17.05 -20.95 -16.52
CA PRO A 66 18.44 -20.61 -16.22
C PRO A 66 18.58 -19.79 -14.93
N ARG A 67 19.72 -19.95 -14.23
CA ARG A 67 19.98 -19.33 -12.92
C ARG A 67 19.75 -17.82 -12.92
N GLU A 68 20.11 -17.15 -14.01
CA GLU A 68 20.01 -15.70 -14.18
C GLU A 68 18.55 -15.22 -14.18
N VAL A 69 17.62 -16.03 -14.68
CA VAL A 69 16.21 -15.65 -14.92
C VAL A 69 15.28 -16.27 -13.88
N GLY A 70 15.59 -17.49 -13.42
CA GLY A 70 14.68 -18.30 -12.64
C GLY A 70 14.35 -17.77 -11.24
N GLY A 71 15.24 -16.98 -10.65
CA GLY A 71 15.05 -16.38 -9.32
C GLY A 71 14.52 -14.95 -9.38
N VAL A 72 13.35 -14.71 -8.79
CA VAL A 72 12.76 -13.38 -8.61
C VAL A 72 12.32 -13.20 -7.16
N ILE A 73 12.73 -12.10 -6.54
CA ILE A 73 12.19 -11.62 -5.27
C ILE A 73 11.16 -10.57 -5.61
N TRP A 74 9.91 -10.82 -5.25
CA TRP A 74 8.88 -9.79 -5.27
C TRP A 74 8.97 -9.00 -3.98
N TRP A 75 9.37 -7.74 -4.05
CA TRP A 75 9.73 -6.92 -2.90
C TRP A 75 8.71 -5.81 -2.63
N GLY A 76 8.34 -5.61 -1.36
CA GLY A 76 7.51 -4.49 -0.89
C GLY A 76 8.12 -3.85 0.35
N ASN A 77 8.10 -2.52 0.42
CA ASN A 77 8.53 -1.75 1.59
C ASN A 77 7.29 -1.27 2.33
N ASP A 78 7.24 -1.35 3.67
CA ASP A 78 6.06 -1.07 4.49
C ASP A 78 5.00 -2.20 4.50
N ASP A 79 3.84 -1.94 5.11
CA ASP A 79 2.68 -2.84 5.23
C ASP A 79 2.31 -3.54 3.92
N SER A 80 2.34 -4.88 3.96
CA SER A 80 2.00 -5.78 2.87
C SER A 80 0.59 -5.56 2.32
N GLY A 81 -0.36 -5.14 3.17
CA GLY A 81 -1.71 -4.75 2.80
C GLY A 81 -1.77 -3.44 2.04
N MET A 82 -0.76 -2.58 2.14
CA MET A 82 -0.78 -1.26 1.50
C MET A 82 0.02 -1.23 0.20
N VAL A 83 1.11 -1.99 0.10
CA VAL A 83 2.12 -1.76 -0.95
C VAL A 83 2.05 -2.69 -2.15
N ALA A 84 2.56 -2.20 -3.28
CA ALA A 84 2.75 -2.99 -4.49
C ALA A 84 4.08 -3.72 -4.42
N TYR A 85 4.09 -4.99 -4.79
CA TYR A 85 5.32 -5.77 -4.89
C TYR A 85 5.95 -5.56 -6.27
N THR A 86 7.23 -5.19 -6.29
CA THR A 86 8.02 -5.06 -7.53
C THR A 86 8.91 -6.28 -7.72
N PRO A 87 9.15 -6.74 -8.96
CA PRO A 87 10.06 -7.85 -9.22
C PRO A 87 11.53 -7.39 -9.19
N VAL A 88 12.34 -8.07 -8.37
CA VAL A 88 13.80 -7.93 -8.32
C VAL A 88 14.41 -9.27 -8.72
N TYR A 89 15.06 -9.32 -9.88
CA TYR A 89 15.71 -10.56 -10.35
C TYR A 89 16.96 -10.84 -9.52
N CYS A 90 17.16 -12.09 -9.10
CA CYS A 90 18.25 -12.48 -8.22
C CYS A 90 19.65 -12.36 -8.88
N CYS A 91 19.72 -12.18 -10.19
CA CYS A 91 20.98 -11.89 -10.88
C CYS A 91 21.39 -10.41 -10.81
N ALA A 92 20.55 -9.54 -10.24
CA ALA A 92 20.83 -8.12 -10.08
C ALA A 92 22.19 -7.91 -9.40
N ARG A 93 22.95 -6.94 -9.89
CA ARG A 93 24.29 -6.61 -9.38
C ARG A 93 24.25 -5.49 -8.37
N ARG A 94 23.17 -4.72 -8.37
CA ARG A 94 22.97 -3.54 -7.52
C ARG A 94 21.56 -3.56 -6.95
N VAL A 95 21.44 -3.08 -5.73
CA VAL A 95 20.13 -2.79 -5.14
C VAL A 95 19.51 -1.59 -5.89
N PRO A 96 18.21 -1.63 -6.25
CA PRO A 96 17.50 -0.46 -6.75
C PRO A 96 17.68 0.74 -5.82
N ARG A 97 17.96 1.93 -6.38
CA ARG A 97 18.31 3.13 -5.59
C ARG A 97 17.21 3.54 -4.62
N CYS A 98 15.94 3.39 -4.99
CA CYS A 98 14.83 3.63 -4.08
C CYS A 98 14.80 2.71 -2.85
N TYR A 99 15.46 1.55 -2.87
CA TYR A 99 15.57 0.64 -1.71
C TYR A 99 16.82 0.89 -0.88
N ASP A 100 17.84 1.52 -1.45
CA ASP A 100 19.11 1.88 -0.79
C ASP A 100 19.46 3.34 -1.11
N THR A 101 18.59 4.25 -0.65
CA THR A 101 18.70 5.67 -0.99
C THR A 101 19.74 6.35 -0.10
N PRO A 102 20.80 6.95 -0.66
CA PRO A 102 21.84 7.60 0.14
C PRO A 102 21.26 8.71 1.04
N GLY A 103 21.60 8.69 2.33
CA GLY A 103 21.15 9.68 3.30
C GLY A 103 19.73 9.48 3.84
N ALA A 104 19.00 8.48 3.36
CA ALA A 104 17.76 8.03 3.99
C ALA A 104 18.08 6.92 5.00
N ASP A 105 17.57 7.05 6.22
CA ASP A 105 17.72 6.05 7.28
C ASP A 105 16.50 6.13 8.21
N ALA A 106 16.54 5.47 9.37
CA ALA A 106 15.45 5.48 10.35
C ALA A 106 15.15 6.85 10.98
N PHE A 107 16.02 7.84 10.78
CA PHE A 107 15.92 9.19 11.34
C PHE A 107 15.74 10.28 10.27
N HIS A 108 16.13 10.00 9.03
CA HIS A 108 16.14 10.96 7.92
C HIS A 108 15.21 10.52 6.80
N PHE A 109 14.15 11.31 6.60
CA PHE A 109 13.20 11.12 5.51
C PHE A 109 13.82 11.48 4.16
N SER A 110 13.46 10.72 3.11
CA SER A 110 13.68 11.08 1.72
C SER A 110 12.48 10.66 0.89
N ASP A 111 12.01 11.54 0.00
CA ASP A 111 10.95 11.19 -0.95
C ASP A 111 11.48 10.36 -2.13
N GLU A 112 12.79 10.15 -2.23
CA GLU A 112 13.40 9.17 -3.15
C GLU A 112 13.40 7.75 -2.56
N ASN A 113 13.15 7.59 -1.26
CA ASN A 113 13.23 6.31 -0.58
C ASN A 113 11.86 5.59 -0.51
N ALA A 114 11.83 4.34 -0.97
CA ALA A 114 10.61 3.53 -1.03
C ALA A 114 9.99 3.32 0.35
N TYR A 115 10.78 3.00 1.38
CA TYR A 115 10.27 2.80 2.73
C TYR A 115 9.54 4.03 3.24
N TRP A 116 10.16 5.20 3.10
CA TRP A 116 9.58 6.46 3.59
C TRP A 116 8.36 6.92 2.80
N VAL A 117 8.36 6.81 1.47
CA VAL A 117 7.19 7.20 0.66
C VAL A 117 6.02 6.23 0.87
N CYS A 118 6.29 4.92 0.96
CA CYS A 118 5.25 3.93 1.26
C CYS A 118 4.65 4.19 2.65
N ASN A 119 5.49 4.38 3.68
CA ASN A 119 5.05 4.74 5.02
C ASN A 119 4.21 6.03 5.04
N TRP A 120 4.63 7.06 4.29
CA TRP A 120 3.90 8.32 4.23
C TRP A 120 2.46 8.11 3.75
N VAL A 121 2.29 7.38 2.65
CA VAL A 121 0.95 7.05 2.13
C VAL A 121 0.18 6.21 3.14
N SER A 122 0.74 5.10 3.62
CA SER A 122 0.03 4.18 4.53
C SER A 122 -0.42 4.89 5.81
N ASN A 123 0.42 5.77 6.38
CA ASN A 123 0.07 6.58 7.56
C ASN A 123 -1.05 7.60 7.29
N MET A 124 -1.21 8.08 6.05
CA MET A 124 -2.39 8.86 5.69
C MET A 124 -3.66 8.01 5.67
N VAL A 125 -3.55 6.74 5.26
CA VAL A 125 -4.66 5.79 5.09
C VAL A 125 -5.12 5.17 6.39
N TYR A 126 -4.24 4.68 7.27
CA TYR A 126 -4.60 3.98 8.52
C TYR A 126 -5.75 4.62 9.32
N PRO A 127 -5.75 5.95 9.61
CA PRO A 127 -6.82 6.57 10.39
C PRO A 127 -8.11 6.80 9.61
N ARG A 128 -8.08 6.72 8.28
CA ARG A 128 -9.20 7.01 7.36
C ARG A 128 -9.39 5.86 6.36
N TYR A 129 -9.25 4.62 6.85
CA TYR A 129 -9.08 3.42 6.04
C TYR A 129 -10.18 3.27 4.98
N SER A 130 -11.46 3.18 5.36
CA SER A 130 -12.55 2.99 4.39
C SER A 130 -12.76 4.16 3.42
N LEU A 131 -12.21 5.35 3.72
CA LEU A 131 -12.26 6.52 2.84
C LEU A 131 -11.11 6.54 1.82
N LEU A 132 -9.91 6.10 2.22
CA LEU A 132 -8.67 6.29 1.44
C LEU A 132 -8.12 5.00 0.84
N TYR A 133 -8.31 3.87 1.52
CA TYR A 133 -7.79 2.57 1.10
C TYR A 133 -8.27 2.13 -0.30
N PRO A 134 -9.54 2.33 -0.72
CA PRO A 134 -9.98 1.87 -2.04
C PRO A 134 -9.16 2.47 -3.20
N GLU A 135 -8.78 3.73 -3.09
CA GLU A 135 -7.96 4.38 -4.13
C GLU A 135 -6.50 3.87 -4.10
N LEU A 136 -5.94 3.73 -2.90
CA LEU A 136 -4.62 3.12 -2.72
C LEU A 136 -4.58 1.70 -3.29
N GLN A 137 -5.57 0.87 -2.97
CA GLN A 137 -5.72 -0.48 -3.48
C GLN A 137 -5.77 -0.50 -5.00
N GLN A 138 -6.54 0.39 -5.62
CA GLN A 138 -6.63 0.47 -7.08
C GLN A 138 -5.25 0.75 -7.71
N VAL A 139 -4.47 1.69 -7.16
CA VAL A 139 -3.13 2.02 -7.67
C VAL A 139 -2.15 0.86 -7.43
N ARG A 140 -2.17 0.28 -6.24
CA ARG A 140 -1.38 -0.90 -5.86
C ARG A 140 -1.60 -2.06 -6.83
N ASP A 141 -2.86 -2.42 -7.04
CA ASP A 141 -3.24 -3.57 -7.84
C ASP A 141 -2.99 -3.32 -9.34
N SER A 142 -3.14 -2.07 -9.81
CA SER A 142 -2.79 -1.67 -11.18
C SER A 142 -1.29 -1.84 -11.46
N LEU A 143 -0.42 -1.37 -10.56
CA LEU A 143 1.03 -1.53 -10.70
C LEU A 143 1.42 -3.01 -10.70
N GLN A 144 0.97 -3.77 -9.70
CA GLN A 144 1.30 -5.19 -9.57
C GLN A 144 0.81 -6.02 -10.77
N SER A 145 -0.41 -5.78 -11.24
CA SER A 145 -0.95 -6.43 -12.44
C SER A 145 -0.11 -6.10 -13.68
N SER A 146 0.38 -4.86 -13.80
CA SER A 146 1.25 -4.47 -14.91
C SER A 146 2.61 -5.18 -14.87
N TYR A 147 3.14 -5.51 -13.69
CA TYR A 147 4.39 -6.25 -13.56
C TYR A 147 4.21 -7.71 -13.93
N PHE A 148 3.14 -8.36 -13.43
CA PHE A 148 2.81 -9.73 -13.81
C PHE A 148 2.58 -9.86 -15.32
N ALA A 149 1.83 -8.94 -15.93
CA ALA A 149 1.56 -8.97 -17.37
C ALA A 149 2.83 -8.81 -18.23
N ARG A 150 3.84 -8.08 -17.73
CA ARG A 150 5.10 -7.85 -18.45
C ARG A 150 6.15 -8.94 -18.22
N GLN A 151 6.00 -9.74 -17.17
CA GLN A 151 7.03 -10.68 -16.72
C GLN A 151 7.48 -11.65 -17.83
N GLU A 152 6.54 -12.28 -18.53
CA GLU A 152 6.88 -13.24 -19.59
C GLU A 152 7.69 -12.59 -20.73
N GLN A 153 7.31 -11.38 -21.14
CA GLN A 153 8.01 -10.66 -22.21
C GLN A 153 9.44 -10.29 -21.79
N VAL A 154 9.60 -9.80 -20.55
CA VAL A 154 10.91 -9.48 -19.97
C VAL A 154 11.79 -10.73 -19.93
N GLU A 155 11.26 -11.85 -19.47
CA GLU A 155 12.04 -13.08 -19.33
C GLU A 155 12.39 -13.69 -20.68
N ARG A 156 11.48 -13.65 -21.66
CA ARG A 156 11.78 -14.07 -23.03
C ARG A 156 12.94 -13.27 -23.61
N ARG A 157 12.92 -11.94 -23.41
CA ARG A 157 14.02 -11.07 -23.85
C ARG A 157 15.34 -11.40 -23.13
N ALA A 158 15.28 -11.68 -21.83
CA ALA A 158 16.46 -12.07 -21.06
C ALA A 158 17.04 -13.41 -21.56
N LEU A 159 16.18 -14.38 -21.90
CA LEU A 159 16.60 -15.67 -22.47
C LEU A 159 17.25 -15.52 -23.86
N GLU A 160 16.71 -14.65 -24.72
CA GLU A 160 17.33 -14.31 -26.01
C GLU A 160 18.73 -13.73 -25.84
N LEU A 161 18.91 -12.81 -24.89
CA LEU A 161 20.21 -12.21 -24.59
C LEU A 161 21.19 -13.24 -24.03
N LEU A 162 20.70 -14.13 -23.16
CA LEU A 162 21.50 -15.16 -22.50
C LEU A 162 22.08 -16.18 -23.48
N ALA A 163 21.42 -16.40 -24.62
CA ALA A 163 21.93 -17.27 -25.68
C ALA A 163 23.20 -16.73 -26.35
N GLY A 164 23.42 -15.41 -26.31
CA GLY A 164 24.63 -14.77 -26.83
C GLY A 164 25.65 -14.47 -25.74
N ASP A 165 25.25 -13.63 -24.78
CA ASP A 165 26.13 -13.14 -23.71
C ASP A 165 25.38 -13.06 -22.37
N ARG A 166 25.95 -13.70 -21.36
CA ARG A 166 25.42 -13.72 -20.00
C ARG A 166 25.34 -12.32 -19.40
N ASP A 167 26.36 -11.48 -19.64
CA ASP A 167 26.42 -10.15 -19.04
C ASP A 167 25.33 -9.23 -19.57
N SER A 168 24.96 -9.38 -20.84
CA SER A 168 23.85 -8.67 -21.46
C SER A 168 22.49 -9.02 -20.83
N ALA A 169 22.22 -10.31 -20.57
CA ALA A 169 20.99 -10.75 -19.90
C ALA A 169 20.92 -10.25 -18.46
N VAL A 170 22.03 -10.35 -17.72
CA VAL A 170 22.13 -9.86 -16.33
C VAL A 170 21.91 -8.35 -16.27
N SER A 171 22.55 -7.58 -17.16
CA SER A 171 22.41 -6.11 -17.20
C SER A 171 21.00 -5.69 -17.55
N TYR A 172 20.32 -6.43 -18.44
CA TYR A 172 18.93 -6.19 -18.80
C TYR A 172 17.98 -6.41 -17.60
N LEU A 173 18.14 -7.53 -16.88
CA LEU A 173 17.30 -7.83 -15.71
C LEU A 173 17.60 -6.94 -14.50
N ASP A 174 18.87 -6.56 -14.29
CA ASP A 174 19.27 -5.54 -13.31
C ASP A 174 18.58 -4.21 -13.65
N GLY A 175 18.68 -3.75 -14.89
CA GLY A 175 18.03 -2.53 -15.36
C GLY A 175 16.51 -2.54 -15.18
N TYR A 176 15.84 -3.64 -15.55
CA TYR A 176 14.41 -3.79 -15.37
C TYR A 176 14.01 -3.73 -13.89
N SER A 177 14.74 -4.40 -13.00
CA SER A 177 14.48 -4.40 -11.56
C SER A 177 14.59 -2.99 -10.96
N HIS A 178 15.55 -2.18 -11.43
CA HIS A 178 15.69 -0.78 -11.05
C HIS A 178 14.53 0.07 -11.59
N GLU A 179 14.19 -0.09 -12.88
CA GLU A 179 13.12 0.66 -13.53
C GLU A 179 11.77 0.49 -12.80
N VAL A 180 11.37 -0.74 -12.49
CA VAL A 180 10.08 -0.99 -11.82
C VAL A 180 10.05 -0.48 -10.38
N GLY A 181 11.19 -0.52 -9.68
CA GLY A 181 11.34 0.08 -8.34
C GLY A 181 11.14 1.59 -8.36
N GLU A 182 11.84 2.28 -9.25
CA GLU A 182 11.71 3.74 -9.42
C GLU A 182 10.31 4.14 -9.91
N GLN A 183 9.72 3.36 -10.82
CA GLN A 183 8.34 3.56 -11.28
C GLN A 183 7.36 3.50 -10.11
N MET A 184 7.52 2.50 -9.22
CA MET A 184 6.65 2.32 -8.06
C MET A 184 6.75 3.54 -7.13
N VAL A 185 7.96 3.96 -6.73
CA VAL A 185 8.13 5.09 -5.80
C VAL A 185 7.66 6.41 -6.41
N ALA A 186 7.90 6.64 -7.70
CA ALA A 186 7.36 7.81 -8.40
C ALA A 186 5.82 7.81 -8.39
N ARG A 187 5.19 6.66 -8.62
CA ARG A 187 3.73 6.53 -8.58
C ARG A 187 3.18 6.72 -7.16
N TRP A 188 3.88 6.21 -6.15
CA TRP A 188 3.52 6.36 -4.75
C TRP A 188 3.58 7.82 -4.28
N ARG A 189 4.61 8.57 -4.69
CA ARG A 189 4.69 10.03 -4.45
C ARG A 189 3.52 10.78 -5.09
N GLN A 190 3.21 10.47 -6.35
CA GLN A 190 2.05 11.08 -7.01
C GLN A 190 0.75 10.81 -6.26
N MET A 191 0.59 9.59 -5.74
CA MET A 191 -0.56 9.22 -4.91
C MET A 191 -0.57 10.02 -3.60
N ALA A 192 0.56 10.18 -2.92
CA ALA A 192 0.65 11.02 -1.71
C ALA A 192 0.20 12.46 -1.99
N TYR A 193 0.73 13.09 -3.03
CA TYR A 193 0.34 14.46 -3.43
C TYR A 193 -1.15 14.53 -3.76
N HIS A 194 -1.64 13.56 -4.53
CA HIS A 194 -3.03 13.48 -4.92
C HIS A 194 -3.96 13.34 -3.71
N MET A 195 -3.65 12.43 -2.77
CA MET A 195 -4.48 12.19 -1.60
C MET A 195 -4.53 13.41 -0.67
N ILE A 196 -3.41 14.14 -0.50
CA ILE A 196 -3.41 15.39 0.27
C ILE A 196 -4.38 16.39 -0.33
N VAL A 197 -4.34 16.57 -1.65
CA VAL A 197 -5.22 17.52 -2.33
C VAL A 197 -6.68 17.02 -2.27
N LYS A 198 -6.94 15.78 -2.65
CA LYS A 198 -8.31 15.26 -2.78
C LYS A 198 -9.04 15.18 -1.44
N TYR A 199 -8.34 14.83 -0.36
CA TYR A 199 -8.93 14.51 0.94
C TYR A 199 -8.62 15.52 2.06
N ASN A 200 -8.20 16.74 1.69
CA ASN A 200 -7.89 17.80 2.65
C ASN A 200 -9.08 18.13 3.55
N ASP A 201 -8.86 18.37 4.84
CA ASP A 201 -9.90 18.78 5.81
C ASP A 201 -11.12 17.85 5.90
N GLY A 202 -10.94 16.55 5.57
CA GLY A 202 -12.01 15.56 5.63
C GLY A 202 -13.09 15.72 4.55
N VAL A 203 -12.84 16.53 3.53
CA VAL A 203 -13.68 16.60 2.32
C VAL A 203 -13.20 15.57 1.29
N VAL A 204 -13.99 15.36 0.23
CA VAL A 204 -13.54 14.66 -0.97
C VAL A 204 -13.79 15.56 -2.16
N ARG A 205 -12.72 16.01 -2.81
CA ARG A 205 -12.82 16.78 -4.05
C ARG A 205 -13.21 15.83 -5.19
N GLU A 206 -14.29 16.17 -5.90
CA GLU A 206 -14.80 15.34 -6.98
C GLU A 206 -13.94 15.44 -8.22
N GLU A 207 -13.84 14.33 -8.94
CA GLU A 207 -13.02 14.20 -10.13
C GLU A 207 -13.82 13.62 -11.28
N GLU A 208 -13.49 14.07 -12.48
CA GLU A 208 -14.05 13.57 -13.73
C GLU A 208 -12.90 13.44 -14.74
N TYR A 209 -12.69 12.23 -15.27
CA TYR A 209 -11.58 11.93 -16.19
C TYR A 209 -10.19 12.36 -15.68
N GLY A 210 -9.92 12.19 -14.38
CA GLY A 210 -8.64 12.54 -13.76
C GLY A 210 -8.40 14.05 -13.55
N ARG A 211 -9.45 14.87 -13.63
CA ARG A 211 -9.39 16.31 -13.33
C ARG A 211 -10.42 16.67 -12.27
N TYR A 212 -10.05 17.57 -11.35
CA TYR A 212 -10.98 18.11 -10.37
C TYR A 212 -12.12 18.86 -11.06
N ARG A 213 -13.35 18.48 -10.73
CA ARG A 213 -14.56 19.17 -11.20
C ARG A 213 -14.60 20.55 -10.59
N ARG A 214 -14.78 21.59 -11.39
CA ARG A 214 -14.92 22.97 -10.91
C ARG A 214 -16.39 23.29 -10.70
N ASN A 215 -16.70 24.05 -9.66
CA ASN A 215 -18.04 24.57 -9.44
C ASN A 215 -18.41 25.63 -10.50
N SER A 216 -19.65 26.12 -10.48
CA SER A 216 -20.13 27.14 -11.43
C SER A 216 -19.31 28.44 -11.43
N SER A 217 -18.65 28.78 -10.32
CA SER A 217 -17.76 29.95 -10.23
C SER A 217 -16.37 29.72 -10.83
N GLY A 218 -16.01 28.48 -11.20
CA GLY A 218 -14.71 28.10 -11.76
C GLY A 218 -13.53 28.11 -10.78
N PHE A 219 -13.66 28.76 -9.62
CA PHE A 219 -12.55 28.97 -8.69
C PHE A 219 -12.34 27.82 -7.70
N ARG A 220 -13.38 27.06 -7.37
CA ARG A 220 -13.32 25.99 -6.35
C ARG A 220 -13.66 24.63 -6.94
N PRO A 221 -13.03 23.55 -6.45
CA PRO A 221 -13.46 22.21 -6.78
C PRO A 221 -14.86 21.94 -6.19
N VAL A 222 -15.65 21.13 -6.88
CA VAL A 222 -16.81 20.47 -6.28
C VAL A 222 -16.31 19.49 -5.24
N LEU A 223 -16.94 19.44 -4.08
CA LEU A 223 -16.55 18.56 -2.99
C LEU A 223 -17.74 17.98 -2.27
N THR A 224 -17.53 16.82 -1.66
CA THR A 224 -18.45 16.18 -0.72
C THR A 224 -17.83 16.11 0.67
N ARG A 225 -18.68 15.93 1.68
CA ARG A 225 -18.27 15.71 3.08
C ARG A 225 -18.85 14.37 3.52
N PRO A 226 -18.16 13.25 3.24
CA PRO A 226 -18.71 11.92 3.49
C PRO A 226 -18.93 11.64 4.98
N GLY A 227 -18.20 12.34 5.86
CA GLY A 227 -18.25 12.12 7.29
C GLY A 227 -17.71 10.74 7.66
N MET A 228 -18.35 10.13 8.65
CA MET A 228 -17.99 8.81 9.20
C MET A 228 -18.74 7.67 8.52
N SER A 229 -18.20 6.45 8.64
CA SER A 229 -18.80 5.26 8.06
C SER A 229 -20.21 4.98 8.61
N PRO A 230 -21.06 4.25 7.86
CA PRO A 230 -22.35 3.79 8.37
C PRO A 230 -22.23 2.94 9.66
N LYS A 231 -21.18 2.11 9.78
CA LYS A 231 -20.90 1.32 10.99
C LYS A 231 -20.66 2.24 12.19
N ALA A 232 -19.79 3.24 12.04
CA ALA A 232 -19.51 4.23 13.08
C ALA A 232 -20.76 5.02 13.50
N ARG A 233 -21.57 5.48 12.53
CA ARG A 233 -22.86 6.16 12.80
C ARG A 233 -23.79 5.34 13.67
N ARG A 234 -23.95 4.05 13.34
CA ARG A 234 -24.81 3.13 14.12
C ARG A 234 -24.29 2.96 15.54
N ARG A 235 -22.98 2.77 15.72
CA ARG A 235 -22.38 2.61 17.05
C ARG A 235 -22.53 3.86 17.91
N ILE A 236 -22.38 5.05 17.33
CA ILE A 236 -22.62 6.31 18.04
C ILE A 236 -24.07 6.40 18.48
N HIS A 237 -25.02 6.14 17.58
CA HIS A 237 -26.44 6.17 17.93
C HIS A 237 -26.77 5.16 19.04
N GLN A 238 -26.25 3.93 18.97
CA GLN A 238 -26.42 2.91 20.02
C GLN A 238 -25.84 3.37 21.37
N ALA A 239 -24.68 4.03 21.35
CA ALA A 239 -24.02 4.51 22.57
C ALA A 239 -24.68 5.76 23.17
N THR A 240 -25.35 6.58 22.36
CA THR A 240 -25.88 7.89 22.80
C THR A 240 -27.39 8.01 22.82
N GLY A 241 -28.12 7.00 22.33
CA GLY A 241 -29.56 7.06 22.15
C GLY A 241 -30.00 8.27 21.32
N HIS A 242 -31.02 8.97 21.79
CA HIS A 242 -31.66 10.10 21.11
C HIS A 242 -30.86 11.42 21.16
N ARG A 243 -29.68 11.47 21.81
CA ARG A 243 -28.91 12.71 22.02
C ARG A 243 -28.60 13.49 20.74
N PHE A 244 -28.39 12.79 19.63
CA PHE A 244 -28.01 13.38 18.33
C PHE A 244 -29.13 13.33 17.29
N GLU A 245 -30.36 13.06 17.71
CA GLU A 245 -31.51 13.21 16.82
C GLU A 245 -31.74 14.70 16.52
N VAL A 246 -32.11 15.00 15.28
CA VAL A 246 -32.48 16.37 14.90
C VAL A 246 -33.79 16.70 15.64
N PRO A 247 -33.89 17.88 16.27
CA PRO A 247 -35.13 18.33 16.92
C PRO A 247 -36.34 18.32 15.99
#